data_AF-A0A124FY83-F1
#
_entry.id   AF-A0A124FY83-F1
#
_cell.length_a   1.000
_cell.length_b   1.000
_cell.length_c   1.000
_cell.angle_alpha   90.00
_cell.angle_beta   90.00
_cell.angle_gamma   90.00
#
_symmetry.space_group_name_H-M   'P 1'
#
loop_
_entity.id
_entity.type
_entity.pdbx_description
1 polymer ?
#
loop_
_entity_poly.entity_id
_entity_poly.type
_entity_poly.pdbx_seq_one_letter_code
_entity_poly.pdbx_strand_id
1 'polypeptide(L)'
;GKAKLILVPEPFASLAEARVQSVIRSMPIEDLWESFNDRRINIPTSGIFVSGSLDRSVVESFLLLYQQSMSLSLANREKTAEIVSEKMGGFPIPVLQKAMDTAGFLFADSEKAREETTIYIEKLRELDQELTGDIDLDALFF
;
A
#
# COMPACT_ATOMS: atom_id res chain seq x y z
N GLY A 1 -23.22 4.54 18.12
CA GLY A 1 -22.75 5.58 17.17
C GLY A 1 -22.03 6.66 17.93
N LYS A 2 -20.76 6.95 17.58
CA LYS A 2 -20.03 8.12 18.09
C LYS A 2 -18.69 8.42 17.38
N ALA A 3 -18.41 7.81 16.23
CA ALA A 3 -17.39 8.34 15.35
C ALA A 3 -18.11 9.01 14.17
N LYS A 4 -17.87 10.31 13.98
CA LYS A 4 -18.38 11.05 12.81
C LYS A 4 -17.49 10.83 11.58
N LEU A 5 -16.26 10.35 11.79
CA LEU A 5 -15.28 9.99 10.76
C LEU A 5 -14.31 8.97 11.36
N ILE A 6 -13.99 7.91 10.62
CA ILE A 6 -12.99 6.90 10.99
C ILE A 6 -12.13 6.60 9.77
N LEU A 7 -10.81 6.48 9.97
CA LEU A 7 -9.91 5.90 8.97
C LEU A 7 -9.92 4.38 9.17
N VAL A 8 -10.22 3.63 8.11
CA VAL A 8 -10.30 2.17 8.15
C VAL A 8 -9.48 1.62 6.98
N PRO A 9 -8.49 0.75 7.23
CA PRO A 9 -7.73 0.12 6.16
C PRO A 9 -8.54 -0.99 5.47
N GLU A 10 -8.17 -1.33 4.24
CA GLU A 10 -8.66 -2.55 3.59
C GLU A 10 -8.10 -3.81 4.26
N PRO A 11 -8.83 -4.95 4.22
CA PRO A 11 -10.15 -5.18 3.61
C PRO A 11 -11.32 -4.77 4.52
N PHE A 12 -11.05 -4.16 5.68
CA PHE A 12 -12.08 -3.85 6.68
C PHE A 12 -12.96 -2.67 6.28
N ALA A 13 -12.43 -1.72 5.49
CA ALA A 13 -13.23 -0.66 4.89
C ALA A 13 -14.32 -1.24 3.98
N SER A 14 -13.94 -2.13 3.06
CA SER A 14 -14.88 -2.85 2.20
C SER A 14 -15.86 -3.72 3.00
N LEU A 15 -15.39 -4.34 4.09
CA LEU A 15 -16.27 -5.11 4.97
C LEU A 15 -17.31 -4.23 5.67
N ALA A 16 -16.90 -3.06 6.17
CA ALA A 16 -17.79 -2.12 6.84
C ALA A 16 -18.88 -1.61 5.88
N GLU A 17 -18.51 -1.23 4.66
CA GLU A 17 -19.47 -0.85 3.62
C GLU A 17 -20.45 -1.99 3.28
N ALA A 18 -19.97 -3.23 3.25
CA ALA A 18 -20.82 -4.39 2.93
C ALA A 18 -21.78 -4.76 4.07
N ARG A 19 -21.47 -4.43 5.33
CA ARG A 19 -22.21 -4.90 6.51
C ARG A 19 -22.99 -3.81 7.24
N VAL A 20 -22.66 -2.54 7.04
CA VAL A 20 -23.24 -1.42 7.78
C VAL A 20 -23.83 -0.41 6.79
N GLN A 21 -25.16 -0.39 6.66
CA GLN A 21 -25.87 0.45 5.70
C GLN A 21 -25.62 1.96 5.86
N SER A 22 -25.27 2.41 7.06
CA SER A 22 -24.99 3.82 7.35
C SER A 22 -23.52 4.22 7.11
N VAL A 23 -22.64 3.29 6.75
CA VAL A 23 -21.26 3.60 6.40
C VAL A 23 -21.23 4.16 4.99
N ILE A 24 -20.68 5.36 4.87
CA ILE A 24 -20.38 6.01 3.60
C ILE A 24 -18.88 6.17 3.53
N ARG A 25 -18.25 5.57 2.50
CA ARG A 25 -16.85 5.84 2.21
C ARG A 25 -16.74 7.23 1.61
N SER A 26 -16.01 8.08 2.31
CA SER A 26 -15.77 9.46 1.93
C SER A 26 -14.28 9.71 2.06
N MET A 27 -13.69 10.37 1.06
CA MET A 27 -12.27 10.72 1.01
C MET A 27 -11.32 9.51 1.05
N PRO A 28 -11.12 8.81 -0.08
CA PRO A 28 -9.97 7.90 -0.23
C PRO A 28 -8.68 8.66 0.07
N ILE A 29 -7.77 8.05 0.83
CA ILE A 29 -6.55 8.73 1.29
C ILE A 29 -5.61 9.00 0.11
N GLU A 30 -5.68 8.16 -0.92
CA GLU A 30 -4.96 8.27 -2.18
C GLU A 30 -5.40 9.51 -2.97
N ASP A 31 -6.72 9.76 -3.06
CA ASP A 31 -7.27 10.94 -3.73
C ASP A 31 -6.90 12.23 -2.96
N LEU A 32 -6.98 12.17 -1.63
CA LEU A 32 -6.56 13.27 -0.77
C LEU A 32 -5.06 13.56 -0.96
N TRP A 33 -4.23 12.53 -0.99
CA TRP A 33 -2.80 12.66 -1.22
C TRP A 33 -2.48 13.23 -2.60
N GLU A 34 -3.16 12.79 -3.65
CA GLU A 34 -3.02 13.36 -4.99
C GLU A 34 -3.30 14.87 -4.98
N SER A 35 -4.27 15.34 -4.20
CA SER A 35 -4.61 16.77 -4.11
C SER A 35 -3.52 17.66 -3.48
N PHE A 36 -2.55 17.07 -2.76
CA PHE A 36 -1.41 17.80 -2.17
C PHE A 36 -0.18 17.87 -3.10
N ASN A 37 -0.25 17.24 -4.27
CA ASN A 37 0.88 17.10 -5.18
C ASN A 37 0.52 17.64 -6.57
N ASP A 38 1.49 18.25 -7.27
CA ASP A 38 1.31 18.75 -8.64
C ASP A 38 1.10 17.62 -9.67
N ARG A 39 1.38 16.38 -9.27
CA ARG A 39 1.22 15.16 -10.07
C ARG A 39 0.74 14.02 -9.17
N ARG A 40 0.13 13.02 -9.78
CA ARG A 40 -0.24 11.78 -9.09
C ARG A 40 1.01 11.01 -8.65
N ILE A 41 1.14 10.79 -7.35
CA ILE A 41 2.24 10.05 -6.71
C ILE A 41 1.57 9.04 -5.77
N ASN A 42 2.04 7.79 -5.77
CA ASN A 42 1.50 6.81 -4.83
C ASN A 42 2.03 7.07 -3.42
N ILE A 43 1.24 6.73 -2.41
CA ILE A 43 1.71 6.76 -1.02
C ILE A 43 2.56 5.49 -0.79
N PRO A 44 3.85 5.60 -0.44
CA PRO A 44 4.65 4.43 -0.08
C PRO A 44 4.17 3.90 1.27
N THR A 45 3.34 2.86 1.26
CA THR A 45 2.72 2.28 2.46
C THR A 45 3.52 1.12 3.05
N SER A 46 4.45 0.53 2.30
CA SER A 46 5.24 -0.64 2.72
C SER A 46 6.58 -0.68 1.98
N GLY A 47 7.61 -1.21 2.65
CA GLY A 47 8.95 -1.38 2.11
C GLY A 47 9.49 -2.78 2.34
N ILE A 48 10.36 -3.24 1.44
CA ILE A 48 11.13 -4.48 1.59
C ILE A 48 12.58 -4.08 1.87
N PHE A 49 13.06 -4.38 3.07
CA PHE A 49 14.45 -4.16 3.46
C PHE A 49 15.23 -5.46 3.38
N VAL A 50 16.41 -5.42 2.78
CA VAL A 50 17.32 -6.55 2.66
C VAL A 50 18.64 -6.26 3.37
N SER A 51 19.28 -7.30 3.91
CA SER A 51 20.61 -7.13 4.49
C SER A 51 21.63 -6.84 3.39
N GLY A 52 22.51 -5.85 3.62
CA GLY A 52 23.64 -5.56 2.72
C GLY A 52 24.67 -6.69 2.59
N SER A 53 24.56 -7.75 3.42
CA SER A 53 25.38 -8.96 3.30
C SER A 53 24.87 -9.96 2.25
N LEU A 54 23.68 -9.75 1.68
CA LEU A 54 23.10 -10.65 0.68
C LEU A 54 23.70 -10.38 -0.69
N ASP A 55 23.83 -11.43 -1.49
CA ASP A 55 24.26 -11.31 -2.88
C ASP A 55 23.20 -10.50 -3.67
N ARG A 56 23.66 -9.48 -4.38
CA ARG A 56 22.81 -8.58 -5.17
C ARG A 56 21.94 -9.33 -6.17
N SER A 57 22.46 -10.36 -6.83
CA SER A 57 21.72 -11.14 -7.82
C SER A 57 20.57 -11.94 -7.18
N VAL A 58 20.73 -12.37 -5.93
CA VAL A 58 19.68 -13.05 -5.16
C VAL A 58 18.58 -12.06 -4.81
N VAL A 59 18.94 -10.84 -4.37
CA VAL A 59 17.99 -9.77 -4.07
C VAL A 59 17.19 -9.39 -5.32
N GLU A 60 17.87 -9.12 -6.43
CA GLU A 60 17.22 -8.75 -7.70
C GLU A 60 16.29 -9.87 -8.20
N SER A 61 16.72 -11.13 -8.11
CA SER A 61 15.88 -12.28 -8.48
C SER A 61 14.64 -12.40 -7.58
N PHE A 62 14.79 -12.20 -6.28
CA PHE A 62 13.67 -12.20 -5.35
C PHE A 62 12.66 -11.10 -5.67
N LEU A 63 13.13 -9.86 -5.87
CA LEU A 63 12.26 -8.71 -6.17
C LEU A 63 11.51 -8.91 -7.49
N LEU A 64 12.17 -9.45 -8.51
CA LEU A 64 11.53 -9.81 -9.78
C LEU A 64 10.42 -10.85 -9.58
N LEU A 65 10.70 -11.93 -8.86
CA LEU A 65 9.72 -12.98 -8.57
C LEU A 65 8.56 -12.46 -7.71
N TYR A 66 8.84 -11.55 -6.78
CA TYR A 66 7.83 -10.90 -5.95
C TYR A 66 6.88 -10.04 -6.82
N GLN A 67 7.43 -9.21 -7.71
CA GLN A 67 6.66 -8.41 -8.64
C GLN A 67 5.79 -9.28 -9.57
N GLN A 68 6.34 -10.38 -10.07
CA GLN A 68 5.60 -11.35 -10.89
C GLN A 68 4.48 -12.03 -10.10
N SER A 69 4.75 -12.45 -8.86
CA SER A 69 3.76 -13.05 -7.97
C SER A 69 2.59 -12.10 -7.68
N MET A 70 2.89 -10.82 -7.43
CA MET A 70 1.86 -9.79 -7.25
C MET A 70 1.04 -9.59 -8.53
N SER A 71 1.71 -9.50 -9.68
CA SER A 71 1.04 -9.36 -10.98
C SER A 71 0.10 -10.53 -11.28
N LEU A 72 0.54 -11.76 -11.00
CA LEU A 72 -0.28 -12.97 -11.13
C LEU A 72 -1.47 -12.95 -10.15
N SER A 73 -1.24 -12.49 -8.92
CA SER A 73 -2.29 -12.39 -7.90
C SER A 73 -3.39 -11.41 -8.31
N LEU A 74 -3.01 -10.30 -8.94
CA LEU A 74 -3.92 -9.28 -9.47
C LEU A 74 -4.59 -9.69 -10.79
N ALA A 75 -3.94 -10.52 -11.60
CA ALA A 75 -4.52 -11.08 -12.82
C ALA A 75 -5.56 -12.17 -12.51
N ASN A 76 -5.36 -12.95 -11.43
CA ASN A 76 -6.26 -14.03 -11.01
C ASN A 76 -6.94 -13.72 -9.67
N ARG A 77 -7.75 -12.67 -9.66
CA ARG A 77 -8.33 -12.10 -8.43
C ARG A 77 -9.25 -13.04 -7.68
N GLU A 78 -10.06 -13.82 -8.41
CA GLU A 78 -10.93 -14.83 -7.82
C GLU A 78 -10.11 -15.86 -7.04
N LYS A 79 -9.08 -16.44 -7.69
CA LYS A 79 -8.26 -17.45 -7.02
C LYS A 79 -7.47 -16.88 -5.85
N THR A 80 -6.93 -15.68 -6.00
CA THR A 80 -6.25 -14.97 -4.90
C THR A 80 -7.19 -14.76 -3.71
N ALA A 81 -8.42 -14.29 -3.97
CA ALA A 81 -9.41 -14.06 -2.92
C ALA A 81 -9.84 -15.36 -2.23
N GLU A 82 -9.97 -16.48 -2.94
CA GLU A 82 -10.21 -17.81 -2.35
C GLU A 82 -9.08 -18.21 -1.39
N ILE A 83 -7.83 -18.12 -1.85
CA ILE A 83 -6.66 -18.50 -1.05
C ILE A 83 -6.57 -17.63 0.22
N VAL A 84 -6.73 -16.32 0.07
CA VAL A 84 -6.71 -15.38 1.20
C VAL A 84 -7.88 -15.64 2.15
N SER A 85 -9.08 -15.91 1.63
CA SER A 85 -10.26 -16.27 2.43
C SER A 85 -9.99 -17.48 3.32
N GLU A 86 -9.43 -18.54 2.75
CA GLU A 86 -9.06 -19.75 3.49
C GLU A 86 -8.07 -19.44 4.63
N LYS A 87 -7.01 -18.68 4.32
CA LYS A 87 -5.98 -18.30 5.32
C LYS A 87 -6.51 -17.35 6.39
N MET A 88 -7.52 -16.55 6.08
CA MET A 88 -8.18 -15.65 7.02
C MET A 88 -9.39 -16.30 7.73
N GLY A 89 -9.54 -17.63 7.68
CA GLY A 89 -10.61 -18.34 8.40
C GLY A 89 -12.00 -18.17 7.79
N GLY A 90 -12.09 -18.08 6.47
CA GLY A 90 -13.35 -17.94 5.73
C GLY A 90 -13.80 -16.49 5.52
N PHE A 91 -12.86 -15.54 5.44
CA PHE A 91 -13.20 -14.14 5.22
C PHE A 91 -13.96 -13.94 3.89
N PRO A 92 -14.98 -13.08 3.79
CA PRO A 92 -15.83 -13.04 2.59
C PRO A 92 -15.09 -12.72 1.29
N ILE A 93 -15.11 -13.67 0.35
CA ILE A 93 -14.47 -13.53 -0.97
C ILE A 93 -14.91 -12.26 -1.72
N PRO A 94 -16.21 -11.90 -1.80
CA PRO A 94 -16.62 -10.67 -2.48
C PRO A 94 -16.03 -9.39 -1.86
N VAL A 95 -15.79 -9.39 -0.55
CA VAL A 95 -15.17 -8.26 0.15
C VAL A 95 -13.68 -8.18 -0.20
N LEU A 96 -12.98 -9.32 -0.27
CA LEU A 96 -11.58 -9.36 -0.69
C LEU A 96 -11.42 -8.90 -2.13
N GLN A 97 -12.29 -9.36 -3.03
CA GLN A 97 -12.27 -8.92 -4.43
C GLN A 97 -12.47 -7.40 -4.52
N LYS A 98 -13.45 -6.83 -3.81
CA LYS A 98 -13.66 -5.38 -3.76
C LYS A 98 -12.44 -4.65 -3.18
N ALA A 99 -11.86 -5.16 -2.11
CA ALA A 99 -10.67 -4.59 -1.49
C ALA A 99 -9.46 -4.57 -2.44
N MET A 100 -9.35 -5.55 -3.36
CA MET A 100 -8.30 -5.55 -4.39
C MET A 100 -8.47 -4.44 -5.44
N ASP A 101 -9.70 -3.98 -5.71
CA ASP A 101 -9.92 -2.82 -6.59
C ASP A 101 -9.46 -1.52 -5.94
N THR A 102 -9.77 -1.38 -4.65
CA THR A 102 -9.60 -0.13 -3.91
C THR A 102 -8.20 0.03 -3.33
N ALA A 103 -7.53 -1.06 -2.97
CA ALA A 103 -6.20 -1.01 -2.35
C ALA A 103 -5.09 -0.61 -3.33
N GLY A 104 -5.30 -0.74 -4.64
CA GLY A 104 -4.35 -0.24 -5.65
C GLY A 104 -2.93 -0.77 -5.50
N PHE A 105 -2.77 -2.08 -5.26
CA PHE A 105 -1.46 -2.71 -5.05
C PHE A 105 -0.51 -2.46 -6.22
N LEU A 106 0.62 -1.82 -5.93
CA LEU A 106 1.67 -1.51 -6.90
C LEU A 106 3.02 -1.88 -6.33
N PHE A 107 3.89 -2.38 -7.19
CA PHE A 107 5.29 -2.65 -6.89
C PHE A 107 6.12 -1.58 -7.58
N ALA A 108 6.88 -0.83 -6.79
CA ALA A 108 7.85 0.13 -7.26
C ALA A 108 9.25 -0.50 -7.17
N ASP A 109 10.04 -0.40 -8.24
CA ASP A 109 11.45 -0.73 -8.20
C ASP A 109 12.24 0.32 -7.38
N SER A 110 13.55 0.12 -7.23
CA SER A 110 14.39 1.01 -6.42
C SER A 110 14.37 2.47 -6.86
N GLU A 111 14.33 2.73 -8.18
CA GLU A 111 14.32 4.10 -8.70
C GLU A 111 13.00 4.78 -8.39
N LYS A 112 11.89 4.09 -8.68
CA LYS A 112 10.55 4.64 -8.43
C LYS A 112 10.27 4.76 -6.93
N ALA A 113 10.67 3.77 -6.14
CA ALA A 113 10.52 3.81 -4.69
C ALA A 113 11.32 4.96 -4.06
N ARG A 114 12.53 5.25 -4.56
CA ARG A 114 13.32 6.41 -4.13
C ARG A 114 12.60 7.72 -4.43
N GLU A 115 12.09 7.87 -5.65
CA GLU A 115 11.33 9.07 -6.05
C GLU A 115 10.10 9.29 -5.16
N GLU A 116 9.22 8.28 -5.04
CA GLU A 116 7.97 8.40 -4.29
C GLU A 116 8.20 8.58 -2.78
N THR A 117 9.18 7.88 -2.21
CA THR A 117 9.54 8.00 -0.79
C THR A 117 10.14 9.36 -0.47
N THR A 118 11.01 9.89 -1.34
CA THR A 118 11.61 11.22 -1.14
C THR A 118 10.52 12.28 -1.07
N ILE A 119 9.59 12.29 -2.03
CA ILE A 119 8.52 13.28 -2.08
C ILE A 119 7.60 13.14 -0.87
N TYR A 120 7.27 11.90 -0.48
CA TYR A 120 6.45 11.65 0.70
C TYR A 120 7.10 12.21 1.98
N ILE A 121 8.39 11.91 2.21
CA ILE A 121 9.12 12.39 3.39
C ILE A 121 9.30 13.91 3.37
N GLU A 122 9.58 14.52 2.22
CA GLU A 122 9.68 15.98 2.09
C GLU A 122 8.36 16.67 2.42
N LYS A 123 7.23 16.13 1.93
CA LYS A 123 5.89 16.63 2.26
C LYS A 123 5.56 16.48 3.74
N LEU A 124 5.95 15.37 4.37
CA LEU A 124 5.81 15.22 5.82
C LEU A 124 6.65 16.24 6.59
N ARG A 125 7.88 16.54 6.13
CA ARG A 125 8.73 17.59 6.72
C ARG A 125 8.12 18.99 6.62
N GLU A 126 7.44 19.30 5.51
CA GLU A 126 6.70 20.56 5.35
C GLU A 126 5.57 20.70 6.37
N LEU A 127 4.94 19.58 6.76
CA LEU A 127 3.85 19.56 7.74
C LEU A 127 4.37 19.62 9.17
N ASP A 128 5.33 18.75 9.51
CA ASP A 128 5.95 18.67 10.82
C ASP A 128 7.30 17.94 10.73
N GLN A 129 8.37 18.68 10.98
CA GLN A 129 9.74 18.17 10.91
C GLN A 129 10.03 17.08 11.95
N GLU A 130 9.33 17.05 13.09
CA GLU A 130 9.52 16.04 14.13
C GLU A 130 9.05 14.65 13.67
N LEU A 131 8.10 14.57 12.71
CA LEU A 131 7.54 13.30 12.23
C LEU A 131 8.56 12.45 11.48
N THR A 132 9.49 13.08 10.76
CA THR A 132 10.47 12.36 9.93
C THR A 132 11.84 12.27 10.58
N GLY A 133 12.16 13.21 11.48
CA GLY A 133 13.52 13.43 11.95
C GLY A 133 14.53 13.64 10.80
N ASP A 134 15.80 13.40 11.12
CA ASP A 134 16.93 13.50 10.19
C ASP A 134 17.18 12.17 9.45
N ILE A 135 16.20 11.71 8.67
CA ILE A 135 16.39 10.57 7.76
C ILE A 135 17.38 10.95 6.65
N ASP A 136 18.44 10.15 6.53
CA ASP A 136 19.36 10.11 5.39
C ASP A 136 18.76 9.23 4.29
N LEU A 137 18.13 9.88 3.30
CA LEU A 137 17.51 9.19 2.16
C LEU A 137 18.55 8.58 1.23
N ASP A 138 19.77 9.10 1.18
CA ASP A 138 20.81 8.51 0.32
C ASP A 138 21.27 7.19 0.92
N ALA A 139 21.52 7.13 2.24
CA ALA A 139 21.85 5.89 2.93
C ALA A 139 20.73 4.84 2.89
N LEU A 140 19.46 5.25 2.78
CA LEU A 140 18.32 4.34 2.70
C LEU A 140 18.27 3.57 1.36
N PHE A 141 18.74 4.19 0.28
CA PHE A 141 18.64 3.64 -1.08
C PHE A 141 20.00 3.23 -1.69
N PHE A 142 21.09 3.27 -0.91
CA PHE A 142 22.46 2.88 -1.33
C PHE A 142 22.82 1.42 -1.01
#